data_AF-A0A9D7Y787-F1
#
_entry.id   AF-A0A9D7Y787-F1
#
_cell.length_a   1.000
_cell.length_b   1.000
_cell.length_c   1.000
_cell.angle_alpha   90.00
_cell.angle_beta   90.00
_cell.angle_gamma   90.00
#
_symmetry.space_group_name_H-M   'P 1'
#
loop_
_entity.id
_entity.type
_entity.pdbx_description
1 polymer ?
#
loop_
_entity_poly.entity_id
_entity_poly.type
_entity_poly.pdbx_seq_one_letter_code
_entity_poly.pdbx_strand_id
1 'polypeptide(L)'
;MAKDKKLPDELASLIGVSPAWINKYTVVTVLFIVWLSFFDKHNIFAYQKMKGTITRMEMEKVKLNEDITQALRDKEDLKNNNEKFAREKHLMHLSGEEIILIEQK
;
A
#
# COMPACT_ATOMS: atom_id res chain seq x y z
N MET A 1 -37.59 23.41 45.94
CA MET A 1 -36.37 23.74 45.18
C MET A 1 -35.83 22.45 44.58
N ALA A 2 -36.32 22.04 43.40
CA ALA A 2 -36.04 20.72 42.81
C ALA A 2 -36.18 20.76 41.27
N LYS A 3 -35.36 21.59 40.60
CA LYS A 3 -35.49 21.80 39.14
C LYS A 3 -34.16 21.78 38.39
N ASP A 4 -33.21 20.94 38.81
CA ASP A 4 -31.92 20.76 38.09
C ASP A 4 -31.71 19.37 37.48
N LYS A 5 -32.50 18.35 37.88
CA LYS A 5 -32.35 16.97 37.35
C LYS A 5 -33.19 16.67 36.09
N LYS A 6 -34.10 17.56 35.69
CA LYS A 6 -34.96 17.34 34.51
C LYS A 6 -34.20 17.40 33.19
N LEU A 7 -33.14 18.20 33.12
CA LEU A 7 -32.36 18.41 31.91
C LEU A 7 -31.60 17.15 31.43
N PRO A 8 -30.83 16.43 32.29
CA PRO A 8 -30.17 15.19 31.86
C PRO A 8 -31.16 14.08 31.52
N ASP A 9 -32.28 13.96 32.25
CA ASP A 9 -33.29 12.91 31.99
C ASP A 9 -33.99 13.12 30.63
N GLU A 10 -34.32 14.37 30.28
CA GLU A 10 -34.91 14.70 28.97
C GLU A 10 -33.92 14.45 27.82
N LEU A 11 -32.65 14.85 27.98
CA LEU A 11 -31.60 14.60 26.99
C LEU A 11 -31.32 13.10 26.79
N ALA A 12 -31.31 12.32 27.87
CA ALA A 12 -31.14 10.87 27.84
C ALA A 12 -32.25 10.18 27.05
N SER A 13 -33.50 10.61 27.26
CA SER A 13 -34.67 10.07 26.56
C SER A 13 -34.66 10.37 25.05
N LEU A 14 -34.16 11.55 24.65
CA LEU A 14 -34.09 12.00 23.26
C LEU A 14 -33.06 11.18 22.45
N ILE A 15 -31.92 10.85 23.08
CA ILE A 15 -30.80 10.14 22.44
C ILE A 15 -30.80 8.63 22.74
N GLY A 16 -31.81 8.13 23.46
CA GLY A 16 -31.99 6.70 23.74
C GLY A 16 -30.96 6.09 24.70
N VAL A 17 -30.28 6.91 25.52
CA VAL A 17 -29.25 6.44 26.47
C VAL A 17 -29.76 6.60 27.91
N SER A 18 -29.24 5.80 28.84
CA SER A 18 -29.67 5.90 30.25
C SER A 18 -29.19 7.22 30.88
N PRO A 19 -29.98 7.91 31.73
CA PRO A 19 -29.61 9.18 32.35
C PRO A 19 -28.33 9.12 33.19
N ALA A 20 -27.98 7.93 33.69
CA ALA A 20 -26.72 7.71 34.41
C ALA A 20 -25.46 7.96 33.56
N TRP A 21 -25.59 7.95 32.23
CA TRP A 21 -24.49 8.18 31.30
C TRP A 21 -24.21 9.67 31.07
N ILE A 22 -25.15 10.57 31.38
CA ILE A 22 -24.99 12.03 31.25
C ILE A 22 -24.35 12.57 32.53
N ASN A 23 -23.08 12.22 32.73
CA ASN A 23 -22.23 12.74 33.79
C ASN A 23 -21.14 13.64 33.19
N LYS A 24 -20.71 14.68 33.92
CA LYS A 24 -19.62 15.59 33.50
C LYS A 24 -18.35 14.84 33.10
N TYR A 25 -18.06 13.72 33.77
CA TYR A 25 -16.92 12.87 33.43
C TYR A 25 -17.13 12.15 32.10
N THR A 26 -18.29 11.53 31.87
CA THR A 26 -18.61 10.84 30.62
C THR A 26 -18.61 11.77 29.42
N VAL A 27 -19.18 12.97 29.55
CA VAL A 27 -19.20 13.97 28.46
C VAL A 27 -17.78 14.41 28.09
N VAL A 28 -16.93 14.68 29.08
CA VAL A 28 -15.52 15.03 28.84
C VAL A 28 -14.76 13.85 28.24
N THR A 29 -14.98 12.62 28.70
CA THR A 29 -14.37 11.42 28.13
C THR A 29 -14.82 11.17 26.69
N VAL A 30 -16.10 11.33 26.37
CA VAL A 30 -16.61 11.19 25.00
C VAL A 30 -16.04 12.28 24.10
N LEU A 31 -16.01 13.54 24.54
CA LEU A 31 -15.35 14.62 23.81
C LEU A 31 -13.86 14.33 23.59
N PHE A 32 -13.18 13.77 24.58
CA PHE A 32 -11.78 13.38 24.48
C PHE A 32 -11.57 12.23 23.49
N ILE A 33 -12.44 11.21 23.49
CA ILE A 33 -12.40 10.10 22.52
C ILE A 33 -12.70 10.61 21.10
N VAL A 34 -13.70 11.47 20.95
CA VAL A 34 -14.02 12.11 19.66
C VAL A 34 -12.84 12.97 19.21
N TRP A 35 -12.20 13.72 20.10
CA TRP A 35 -10.99 14.47 19.79
C TRP A 35 -9.84 13.55 19.34
N LEU A 36 -9.54 12.48 20.07
CA LEU A 36 -8.55 11.50 19.64
C LEU A 36 -8.94 10.75 18.36
N SER A 37 -10.23 10.63 18.04
CA SER A 37 -10.66 9.94 16.82
C SER A 37 -10.71 10.85 15.59
N PHE A 38 -10.98 12.15 15.76
CA PHE A 38 -11.13 13.11 14.66
C PHE A 38 -9.93 14.03 14.48
N PHE A 39 -9.30 14.49 15.56
CA PHE A 39 -8.12 15.36 15.52
C PHE A 39 -6.81 14.57 15.53
N ASP A 40 -6.77 13.38 16.12
CA ASP A 40 -5.55 12.56 16.04
C ASP A 40 -5.40 11.95 14.65
N LYS A 41 -4.19 11.99 14.14
CA LYS A 41 -3.81 11.58 12.78
C LYS A 41 -3.82 10.07 12.59
N HIS A 42 -4.57 9.33 13.40
CA HIS A 42 -4.80 7.89 13.26
C HIS A 42 -5.73 7.60 12.08
N ASN A 43 -5.26 8.04 10.91
CA ASN A 43 -5.81 7.75 9.63
C ASN A 43 -5.49 6.26 9.38
N ILE A 44 -6.37 5.37 9.84
CA ILE A 44 -6.31 3.92 9.59
C ILE A 44 -6.09 3.66 8.09
N PHE A 45 -6.64 4.53 7.25
CA PHE A 45 -6.42 4.56 5.81
C PHE A 45 -4.96 4.86 5.41
N ALA A 46 -4.28 5.79 6.10
CA ALA A 46 -2.86 6.04 5.86
C ALA A 46 -1.99 4.84 6.25
N TYR A 47 -2.34 4.13 7.33
CA TYR A 47 -1.66 2.90 7.72
C TYR A 47 -1.85 1.78 6.67
N GLN A 48 -3.06 1.64 6.12
CA GLN A 48 -3.35 0.72 5.01
C GLN A 48 -2.52 1.06 3.76
N LYS A 49 -2.45 2.35 3.39
CA LYS A 49 -1.67 2.84 2.25
C LYS A 49 -0.17 2.62 2.45
N MET A 50 0.32 2.80 3.67
CA MET A 50 1.72 2.55 4.02
C MET A 50 2.08 1.07 3.89
N LYS A 51 1.20 0.16 4.35
CA LYS A 51 1.38 -1.28 4.13
C LYS A 51 1.47 -1.66 2.65
N GLY A 52 0.55 -1.14 1.83
CA GLY A 52 0.60 -1.39 0.38
C GLY A 52 1.88 -0.84 -0.27
N THR A 53 2.39 0.29 0.23
CA THR A 53 3.66 0.86 -0.23
C THR A 53 4.85 -0.02 0.11
N ILE A 54 4.89 -0.59 1.32
CA ILE A 54 5.95 -1.52 1.75
C ILE A 54 5.95 -2.76 0.85
N THR A 55 4.81 -3.41 0.66
CA THR A 55 4.72 -4.60 -0.20
C THR A 55 5.13 -4.29 -1.64
N ARG A 56 4.74 -3.13 -2.18
CA ARG A 56 5.18 -2.70 -3.51
C ARG A 56 6.70 -2.56 -3.59
N MET A 57 7.32 -1.92 -2.60
CA MET A 57 8.77 -1.74 -2.56
C MET A 57 9.51 -3.08 -2.44
N GLU A 58 8.97 -4.04 -1.68
CA GLU A 58 9.53 -5.39 -1.57
C GLU A 58 9.47 -6.14 -2.90
N MET A 59 8.32 -6.11 -3.59
CA MET A 59 8.19 -6.73 -4.92
C MET A 59 9.12 -6.08 -5.94
N GLU A 60 9.24 -4.75 -5.92
CA GLU A 60 10.13 -3.99 -6.80
C GLU A 60 11.60 -4.38 -6.56
N LYS A 61 11.99 -4.53 -5.28
CA LYS A 61 13.32 -5.00 -4.90
C LYS A 61 13.60 -6.42 -5.39
N VAL A 62 12.65 -7.34 -5.26
CA VAL A 62 12.81 -8.72 -5.76
C VAL A 62 13.04 -8.72 -7.26
N LYS A 63 12.18 -8.03 -8.01
CA LYS A 63 12.31 -7.91 -9.46
C LYS A 63 13.66 -7.32 -9.89
N LEU A 64 14.11 -6.24 -9.24
CA LEU A 64 15.40 -5.64 -9.56
C LEU A 64 16.58 -6.60 -9.31
N ASN A 65 16.52 -7.43 -8.27
CA ASN A 65 17.55 -8.44 -8.03
C ASN A 65 17.55 -9.54 -9.11
N GLU A 66 16.36 -9.94 -9.58
CA GLU A 66 16.23 -10.86 -10.71
C GLU A 66 16.81 -10.25 -11.99
N ASP A 67 16.45 -9.00 -12.30
CA ASP A 67 16.96 -8.25 -13.46
C ASP A 67 18.48 -8.09 -13.41
N ILE A 68 19.07 -7.79 -12.24
CA ILE A 68 20.52 -7.73 -12.05
C ILE A 68 21.15 -9.11 -12.31
N THR A 69 20.56 -10.18 -11.79
CA THR A 69 21.08 -11.53 -11.97
C THR A 69 21.05 -11.92 -13.46
N GLN A 70 19.98 -11.58 -14.17
CA GLN A 70 19.88 -11.81 -15.61
C GLN A 70 20.89 -10.96 -16.39
N ALA A 71 21.05 -9.67 -16.04
CA ALA A 71 22.01 -8.78 -16.69
C ALA A 71 23.46 -9.24 -16.49
N LEU A 72 23.79 -9.81 -15.32
CA LEU A 72 25.10 -10.40 -15.07
C LEU A 72 25.36 -11.63 -15.94
N ARG A 73 24.36 -12.50 -16.12
CA ARG A 73 24.45 -13.65 -17.04
C ARG A 73 24.60 -13.19 -18.49
N ASP A 74 23.76 -12.26 -18.93
CA ASP A 74 23.80 -11.68 -20.27
C ASP A 74 25.17 -11.01 -20.53
N LYS A 75 25.76 -10.36 -19.52
CA LYS A 75 27.10 -9.78 -19.60
C LYS A 75 28.21 -10.83 -19.72
N GLU A 76 28.10 -11.93 -18.98
CA GLU A 76 29.04 -13.05 -19.08
C GLU A 76 28.95 -13.72 -20.47
N ASP A 77 27.74 -13.94 -20.96
CA ASP A 77 27.49 -14.44 -22.31
C ASP A 77 28.02 -13.50 -23.39
N LEU A 78 27.84 -12.19 -23.23
CA LEU A 78 28.43 -11.22 -24.15
C LEU A 78 29.96 -11.28 -24.18
N LYS A 79 30.59 -11.49 -23.01
CA LYS A 79 32.06 -11.54 -22.89
C LYS A 79 32.63 -12.83 -23.49
N ASN A 80 31.99 -13.96 -23.24
CA ASN A 80 32.51 -15.28 -23.59
C ASN A 80 31.98 -15.78 -24.95
N ASN A 81 30.78 -15.35 -25.38
CA ASN A 81 30.06 -15.83 -26.55
C ASN A 81 29.38 -14.66 -27.31
N ASN A 82 30.17 -13.65 -27.71
CA ASN A 82 29.69 -12.42 -28.33
C ASN A 82 28.79 -12.64 -29.57
N GLU A 83 29.16 -13.55 -30.47
CA GLU A 83 28.42 -13.83 -31.71
C GLU A 83 27.06 -14.45 -31.41
N LYS A 84 27.02 -15.43 -30.50
CA LYS A 84 25.77 -16.04 -30.04
C LYS A 84 24.84 -14.99 -29.42
N PHE A 85 25.38 -14.14 -28.54
CA PHE A 85 24.61 -13.08 -27.90
C PHE A 85 24.03 -12.10 -28.93
N ALA A 86 24.83 -11.66 -29.91
CA ALA A 86 24.40 -10.75 -30.96
C ALA A 86 23.30 -11.38 -31.86
N ARG A 87 23.41 -12.67 -32.19
CA ARG A 87 22.42 -13.38 -33.00
C ARG A 87 21.12 -13.65 -32.24
N GLU A 88 21.17 -14.08 -30.99
CA GLU A 88 19.97 -14.43 -30.20
C GLU A 88 19.22 -13.20 -29.65
N LYS A 89 19.94 -12.23 -29.09
CA LYS A 89 19.32 -11.07 -28.43
C LYS A 89 19.01 -9.92 -29.39
N HIS A 90 19.81 -9.77 -30.43
CA HIS A 90 19.75 -8.63 -31.35
C HIS A 90 19.49 -9.01 -32.80
N LEU A 91 19.30 -10.31 -33.10
CA LEU A 91 19.07 -10.80 -34.46
C LEU A 91 20.11 -10.27 -35.46
N MET A 92 21.37 -10.12 -35.02
CA MET A 92 22.44 -9.69 -35.92
C MET A 92 22.76 -10.80 -36.92
N HIS A 93 23.00 -10.42 -38.17
CA HIS A 93 23.37 -11.33 -39.26
C HIS A 93 24.50 -10.72 -40.09
N LEU A 94 25.24 -11.58 -40.79
CA LEU A 94 26.29 -11.14 -41.72
C LEU A 94 25.68 -10.66 -43.05
N SER A 95 26.47 -9.90 -43.81
CA SER A 95 26.09 -9.47 -45.16
C SER A 95 25.95 -10.69 -46.07
N GLY A 96 24.72 -10.99 -46.51
CA GLY A 96 24.38 -12.16 -47.33
C GLY A 96 23.64 -13.29 -46.59
N GLU A 97 23.40 -13.16 -45.28
CA GLU A 97 22.51 -14.05 -44.51
C GLU A 97 21.09 -13.47 -44.44
N GLU A 98 20.07 -14.32 -44.59
CA GLU A 98 18.65 -13.96 -44.48
C GLU A 98 18.05 -14.51 -43.17
N ILE A 99 17.38 -13.67 -42.39
CA ILE A 99 16.70 -14.07 -41.15
C ILE A 99 15.24 -14.40 -41.44
N ILE A 100 14.82 -15.63 -41.13
CA ILE A 100 13.43 -16.07 -41.23
C ILE A 100 12.86 -16.24 -39.82
N LEU A 101 11.94 -15.35 -39.41
CA LEU A 101 11.16 -15.54 -38.18
C LEU A 101 9.94 -16.42 -38.48
N ILE A 102 9.83 -17.55 -37.80
CA ILE A 102 8.66 -18.43 -37.89
C ILE A 102 7.85 -18.23 -36.62
N GLU A 103 6.74 -17.49 -36.72
CA GLU A 103 5.78 -17.36 -35.64
C GLU A 103 4.96 -18.66 -35.50
N GLN A 104 4.99 -19.27 -34.32
CA GLN A 104 4.10 -20.39 -34.02
C GLN A 104 2.73 -19.83 -33.63
N LYS A 105 1.70 -20.23 -34.38
CA LYS A 105 0.31 -19.82 -34.17
C LYS A 105 -0.36 -20.57 -33.02
#